data_AF-A0A7M3LWL0-F1
#
_entry.id   AF-A0A7M3LWL0-F1
#
_cell.length_a   1.000
_cell.length_b   1.000
_cell.length_c   1.000
_cell.angle_alpha   90.00
_cell.angle_beta   90.00
_cell.angle_gamma   90.00
#
_symmetry.space_group_name_H-M   'P 1'
#
loop_
_entity.id
_entity.type
_entity.pdbx_description
1 polymer ?
#
loop_
_entity_poly.entity_id
_entity_poly.type
_entity_poly.pdbx_seq_one_letter_code
_entity_poly.pdbx_strand_id
1 'polypeptide(L)'
;MFAAERRQLILEMVRANGAVSLRELARVVQTSEVTVRRDVRALEAEGLLDRRHGGAVLPGGFTRESGFPQKSHLATAEKTAIADLAAGLVEEGEAVVVGAGTTTQELARRLARVPGLTVVTNSLLVAQALAHANRVEVVMTGGTLRGSNYALVGSGAEQSLQGLRVSRAFLSGSGLTAERGLSTSNMLSASVDRALVQAAAEVVVLADHTKLGTDTMFQTVPTDVITRLVTDEPPAHDERAATELQALADQGVQIAVAGPGAGSGSGSGGAVGADGGPAVRPSPRLGPGGGGHAPGRGAEEGMPLPGQRRAHPQGPGGGPQLRGTVPLVEQQGGGRVADLAPRRR
;
A
#
# COMPACT_ATOMS: atom_id res chain seq x y z
N MET A 1 -33.16 -0.85 -12.40
CA MET A 1 -32.06 -1.25 -13.30
C MET A 1 -32.40 -2.57 -13.97
N PHE A 2 -32.35 -2.63 -15.30
CA PHE A 2 -32.64 -3.86 -16.05
C PHE A 2 -31.49 -4.88 -15.90
N ALA A 3 -31.79 -6.17 -16.09
CA ALA A 3 -30.79 -7.22 -15.90
C ALA A 3 -29.59 -7.14 -16.85
N ALA A 4 -29.80 -6.70 -18.11
CA ALA A 4 -28.72 -6.52 -19.08
C ALA A 4 -27.78 -5.36 -18.69
N GLU A 5 -28.36 -4.21 -18.34
CA GLU A 5 -27.63 -3.02 -17.88
C GLU A 5 -26.82 -3.32 -16.61
N ARG A 6 -27.41 -4.06 -15.66
CA ARG A 6 -26.73 -4.50 -14.45
C ARG A 6 -25.57 -5.44 -14.74
N ARG A 7 -25.75 -6.41 -15.63
CA ARG A 7 -24.70 -7.34 -16.07
C ARG A 7 -23.56 -6.61 -16.76
N GLN A 8 -23.86 -5.60 -17.58
CA GLN A 8 -22.86 -4.75 -18.21
C GLN A 8 -22.03 -3.99 -17.16
N LEU A 9 -22.69 -3.37 -16.17
CA LEU A 9 -22.00 -2.70 -15.05
C LEU A 9 -21.11 -3.66 -14.25
N ILE A 10 -21.61 -4.87 -13.95
CA ILE A 10 -20.81 -5.91 -13.26
C ILE A 10 -19.58 -6.27 -14.09
N LEU A 11 -19.75 -6.47 -15.40
CA LEU A 11 -18.64 -6.80 -16.30
C LEU A 11 -17.62 -5.68 -16.37
N GLU A 12 -18.03 -4.42 -16.48
CA GLU A 12 -17.16 -3.25 -16.48
C GLU A 12 -16.41 -3.10 -15.16
N MET A 13 -17.08 -3.30 -14.02
CA MET A 13 -16.44 -3.29 -12.72
C MET A 13 -15.37 -4.37 -12.58
N VAL A 14 -15.66 -5.60 -13.02
CA VAL A 14 -14.68 -6.69 -12.99
C VAL A 14 -13.56 -6.44 -14.01
N ARG A 15 -13.83 -5.77 -15.13
CA ARG A 15 -12.82 -5.30 -16.08
C ARG A 15 -11.98 -4.12 -15.57
N ALA A 16 -12.47 -3.30 -14.66
CA ALA A 16 -11.70 -2.20 -14.11
C ALA A 16 -10.81 -2.67 -12.95
N ASN A 17 -11.38 -3.49 -12.07
CA ASN A 17 -10.74 -3.88 -10.83
C ASN A 17 -10.00 -5.22 -10.95
N GLY A 18 -10.53 -6.13 -11.76
CA GLY A 18 -9.94 -7.43 -12.03
C GLY A 18 -10.57 -8.59 -11.30
N ALA A 19 -10.77 -8.42 -9.99
CA ALA A 19 -11.55 -9.30 -9.16
C ALA A 19 -12.45 -8.46 -8.25
N VAL A 20 -13.73 -8.83 -8.14
CA VAL A 20 -14.69 -8.12 -7.31
C VAL A 20 -15.54 -9.12 -6.52
N SER A 21 -15.74 -8.86 -5.23
CA SER A 21 -16.60 -9.68 -4.38
C SER A 21 -18.08 -9.53 -4.76
N LEU A 22 -18.88 -10.57 -4.50
CA LEU A 22 -20.33 -10.49 -4.71
C LEU A 22 -20.98 -9.39 -3.86
N ARG A 23 -20.45 -9.17 -2.64
CA ARG A 23 -20.91 -8.12 -1.72
C ARG A 23 -20.69 -6.72 -2.26
N GLU A 24 -19.52 -6.49 -2.87
CA GLU A 24 -19.16 -5.19 -3.45
C GLU A 24 -19.94 -4.91 -4.73
N LEU A 25 -20.08 -5.92 -5.60
CA LEU A 25 -20.98 -5.85 -6.76
C LEU A 25 -22.41 -5.51 -6.31
N ALA A 26 -22.93 -6.20 -5.29
CA ALA A 26 -24.27 -5.99 -4.74
C ALA A 26 -24.49 -4.55 -4.25
N ARG A 27 -23.49 -3.96 -3.61
CA ARG A 27 -23.52 -2.56 -3.16
C ARG A 27 -23.57 -1.59 -4.34
N VAL A 28 -22.74 -1.78 -5.37
CA VAL A 28 -22.65 -0.84 -6.50
C VAL A 28 -23.88 -0.92 -7.40
N VAL A 29 -24.37 -2.12 -7.69
CA VAL A 29 -25.59 -2.31 -8.49
C VAL A 29 -26.88 -2.23 -7.66
N GLN A 30 -26.77 -1.88 -6.37
CA GLN A 30 -27.87 -1.69 -5.42
C GLN A 30 -28.87 -2.85 -5.41
N THR A 31 -28.37 -4.08 -5.31
CA THR A 31 -29.21 -5.29 -5.30
C THR A 31 -28.71 -6.30 -4.28
N SER A 32 -29.42 -7.42 -4.10
CA SER A 32 -29.01 -8.48 -3.17
C SER A 32 -27.85 -9.31 -3.73
N GLU A 33 -27.01 -9.87 -2.85
CA GLU A 33 -25.96 -10.82 -3.28
C GLU A 33 -26.53 -12.04 -4.00
N VAL A 34 -27.76 -12.45 -3.68
CA VAL A 34 -28.45 -13.55 -4.37
C VAL A 34 -28.74 -13.19 -5.83
N THR A 35 -29.14 -11.95 -6.09
CA THR A 35 -29.37 -11.43 -7.45
C THR A 35 -28.06 -11.33 -8.21
N VAL A 36 -27.02 -10.73 -7.61
CA VAL A 36 -25.69 -10.63 -8.23
C VAL A 36 -25.12 -12.01 -8.54
N ARG A 37 -25.31 -13.00 -7.66
CA ARG A 37 -24.86 -14.38 -7.91
C ARG A 37 -25.51 -14.97 -9.16
N ARG A 38 -26.78 -14.66 -9.44
CA ARG A 38 -27.46 -15.08 -10.68
C ARG A 38 -26.90 -14.35 -11.89
N ASP A 39 -26.65 -13.04 -11.79
CA ASP A 39 -26.07 -12.25 -12.89
C ASP A 39 -24.65 -12.71 -13.25
N VAL A 40 -23.81 -12.95 -12.24
CA VAL A 40 -22.45 -13.48 -12.42
C VAL A 40 -22.48 -14.88 -13.04
N ARG A 41 -23.41 -15.76 -12.64
CA ARG A 41 -23.60 -17.06 -13.29
C ARG A 41 -23.99 -16.95 -14.76
N ALA A 42 -24.81 -15.95 -15.11
CA ALA A 42 -25.18 -15.73 -16.50
C ALA A 42 -23.97 -15.25 -17.33
N LEU A 43 -23.18 -14.32 -16.79
CA LEU A 43 -21.94 -13.84 -17.41
C LEU A 43 -20.87 -14.94 -17.51
N GLU A 44 -20.82 -15.86 -16.55
CA GLU A 44 -19.96 -17.05 -16.57
C GLU A 44 -20.39 -18.04 -17.65
N ALA A 45 -21.69 -18.31 -17.78
CA ALA A 45 -22.22 -19.16 -18.85
C ALA A 45 -21.95 -18.57 -20.25
N GLU A 46 -21.85 -17.24 -20.35
CA GLU A 46 -21.46 -16.51 -21.57
C GLU A 46 -19.92 -16.45 -21.76
N GLY A 47 -19.13 -17.02 -20.84
CA GLY A 47 -17.67 -17.04 -20.92
C GLY A 47 -17.03 -15.67 -20.70
N LEU A 48 -17.73 -14.72 -20.09
CA LEU A 48 -17.27 -13.34 -19.88
C LEU A 48 -16.65 -13.10 -18.50
N LEU A 49 -16.92 -13.99 -17.54
CA LEU A 49 -16.41 -13.96 -16.16
C LEU A 49 -16.17 -15.39 -15.66
N ASP A 50 -15.21 -15.57 -14.75
CA ASP A 50 -15.04 -16.78 -13.95
C ASP A 50 -15.47 -16.52 -12.50
N ARG A 51 -16.07 -17.52 -11.86
CA ARG A 51 -16.35 -17.46 -10.42
C ARG A 51 -15.16 -17.98 -9.63
N ARG A 52 -14.79 -17.23 -8.58
CA ARG A 52 -13.87 -17.67 -7.52
C ARG A 52 -14.62 -17.59 -6.18
N HIS A 53 -14.11 -18.26 -5.14
CA HIS A 53 -14.76 -18.32 -3.82
C HIS A 53 -15.12 -16.90 -3.31
N GLY A 54 -16.41 -16.54 -3.40
CA GLY A 54 -16.95 -15.25 -2.94
C GLY A 54 -16.95 -14.09 -3.95
N GLY A 55 -16.56 -14.27 -5.22
CA GLY A 55 -16.47 -13.17 -6.18
C GLY A 55 -16.47 -13.57 -7.66
N ALA A 56 -16.27 -12.58 -8.53
CA ALA A 56 -16.16 -12.71 -9.97
C ALA A 56 -14.82 -12.15 -10.48
N VAL A 57 -14.19 -12.85 -11.42
CA VAL A 57 -12.92 -12.47 -12.06
C VAL A 57 -13.05 -12.60 -13.58
N LEU A 58 -12.10 -12.07 -14.36
CA LEU A 58 -12.09 -12.31 -15.81
C LEU A 58 -11.60 -13.74 -16.14
N PRO A 59 -12.12 -14.37 -17.21
CA PRO A 59 -11.68 -15.69 -17.64
C PRO A 59 -10.23 -15.68 -18.13
N GLY A 60 -9.46 -16.71 -17.78
CA GLY A 60 -8.16 -17.00 -18.41
C GLY A 60 -6.98 -16.06 -18.08
N GLY A 61 -7.06 -15.25 -17.02
CA GLY A 61 -5.98 -14.30 -16.68
C GLY A 61 -5.29 -14.57 -15.34
N PHE A 62 -4.00 -14.23 -15.26
CA PHE A 62 -3.31 -13.95 -13.99
C PHE A 62 -4.23 -13.11 -13.10
N THR A 63 -4.40 -13.53 -11.84
CA THR A 63 -5.38 -12.98 -10.89
C THR A 63 -5.32 -11.47 -10.84
N ARG A 64 -6.31 -10.82 -11.45
CA ARG A 64 -6.37 -9.36 -11.54
C ARG A 64 -6.85 -8.86 -10.17
N GLU A 65 -6.15 -7.86 -9.63
CA GLU A 65 -6.13 -7.51 -8.21
C GLU A 65 -7.53 -7.45 -7.56
N SER A 66 -7.75 -8.12 -6.43
CA SER A 66 -8.97 -7.89 -5.64
C SER A 66 -9.00 -6.46 -5.11
N GLY A 67 -10.14 -5.79 -5.25
CA GLY A 67 -10.33 -4.41 -4.76
C GLY A 67 -10.13 -4.28 -3.24
N PHE A 68 -9.82 -3.06 -2.79
CA PHE A 68 -9.59 -2.77 -1.37
C PHE A 68 -10.69 -3.29 -0.42
N PRO A 69 -12.01 -3.09 -0.66
CA PRO A 69 -13.04 -3.55 0.27
C PRO A 69 -13.06 -5.08 0.43
N GLN A 70 -12.72 -5.82 -0.63
CA GLN A 70 -12.60 -7.26 -0.57
C GLN A 70 -11.35 -7.69 0.21
N LYS A 71 -10.20 -7.03 -0.02
CA LYS A 71 -8.97 -7.30 0.72
C LYS A 71 -9.09 -6.90 2.20
N SER A 72 -9.81 -5.83 2.56
CA SER A 72 -9.89 -5.35 3.95
C SER A 72 -10.66 -6.30 4.87
N HIS A 73 -11.59 -7.09 4.33
CA HIS A 73 -12.38 -8.05 5.10
C HIS A 73 -11.76 -9.46 5.19
N LEU A 74 -10.85 -9.80 4.28
CA LEU A 74 -10.15 -11.09 4.31
C LEU A 74 -9.05 -11.05 5.38
N ALA A 75 -8.88 -12.14 6.12
CA ALA A 75 -7.77 -12.37 7.03
C ALA A 75 -7.48 -11.18 7.99
N THR A 76 -8.53 -10.62 8.60
CA THR A 76 -8.41 -9.38 9.40
C THR A 76 -7.59 -9.61 10.67
N ALA A 77 -7.76 -10.77 11.32
CA ALA A 77 -7.04 -11.11 12.55
C ALA A 77 -5.55 -11.36 12.28
N GLU A 78 -5.26 -12.04 11.17
CA GLU A 78 -3.94 -12.35 10.66
C GLU A 78 -3.18 -11.05 10.32
N LYS A 79 -3.83 -10.12 9.62
CA LYS A 79 -3.25 -8.80 9.31
C LYS A 79 -2.94 -7.97 10.55
N THR A 80 -3.82 -8.08 11.55
CA THR A 80 -3.64 -7.42 12.84
C THR A 80 -2.39 -7.99 13.53
N ALA A 81 -2.26 -9.32 13.60
CA ALA A 81 -1.12 -9.99 14.22
C ALA A 81 0.21 -9.69 13.49
N ILE A 82 0.21 -9.76 12.16
CA ILE A 82 1.36 -9.37 11.32
C ILE A 82 1.77 -7.92 11.60
N ALA A 83 0.79 -7.01 11.67
CA ALA A 83 1.05 -5.61 11.92
C ALA A 83 1.60 -5.35 13.33
N ASP A 84 1.12 -6.07 14.35
CA ASP A 84 1.65 -5.99 15.72
C ASP A 84 3.12 -6.40 15.77
N LEU A 85 3.46 -7.54 15.18
CA LEU A 85 4.83 -8.03 15.13
C LEU A 85 5.74 -7.07 14.34
N ALA A 86 5.28 -6.61 13.17
CA ALA A 86 6.04 -5.71 12.31
C ALA A 86 6.28 -4.34 12.95
N ALA A 87 5.33 -3.83 13.75
CA ALA A 87 5.51 -2.57 14.46
C ALA A 87 6.64 -2.64 15.50
N GLY A 88 6.89 -3.82 16.08
CA GLY A 88 8.02 -4.04 17.00
C GLY A 88 9.40 -4.01 16.34
N LEU A 89 9.47 -3.93 15.01
CA LEU A 89 10.72 -3.80 14.25
C LEU A 89 11.13 -2.34 14.02
N VAL A 90 10.30 -1.38 14.42
CA VAL A 90 10.51 0.05 14.17
C VAL A 90 10.90 0.75 15.46
N GLU A 91 11.97 1.54 15.39
CA GLU A 91 12.51 2.30 16.51
C GLU A 91 12.04 3.76 16.49
N GLU A 92 12.10 4.42 17.65
CA GLU A 92 11.83 5.86 17.77
C GLU A 92 12.86 6.67 16.96
N GLY A 93 12.38 7.72 16.28
CA GLY A 93 13.24 8.58 15.44
C GLY A 93 13.61 7.99 14.08
N GLU A 94 13.15 6.78 13.76
CA GLU A 94 13.45 6.11 12.50
C GLU A 94 12.72 6.74 11.30
N ALA A 95 13.32 6.65 10.12
CA ALA A 95 12.65 6.97 8.86
C ALA A 95 12.39 5.67 8.09
N VAL A 96 11.12 5.36 7.81
CA VAL A 96 10.70 4.11 7.16
C VAL A 96 9.81 4.38 5.95
N VAL A 97 9.83 3.45 5.00
CA VAL A 97 8.89 3.40 3.89
C VAL A 97 7.78 2.39 4.21
N VAL A 98 6.53 2.76 3.95
CA VAL A 98 5.36 1.88 4.08
C VAL A 98 4.59 1.89 2.76
N GLY A 99 4.57 0.75 2.06
CA GLY A 99 3.87 0.60 0.78
C GLY A 99 2.36 0.46 0.92
N ALA A 100 1.69 0.34 -0.23
CA ALA A 100 0.24 0.20 -0.27
C ALA A 100 -0.23 -1.23 0.03
N GLY A 101 -1.29 -1.33 0.84
CA GLY A 101 -1.88 -2.61 1.21
C GLY A 101 -2.75 -2.51 2.46
N THR A 102 -3.64 -3.48 2.64
CA THR A 102 -4.47 -3.55 3.85
C THR A 102 -3.65 -3.93 5.07
N THR A 103 -2.64 -4.80 4.90
CA THR A 103 -1.74 -5.19 5.99
C THR A 103 -0.83 -4.03 6.40
N THR A 104 -0.31 -3.27 5.45
CA THR A 104 0.51 -2.08 5.71
C THR A 104 -0.32 -0.93 6.30
N GLN A 105 -1.60 -0.82 5.95
CA GLN A 105 -2.53 0.08 6.64
C GLN A 105 -2.68 -0.26 8.12
N GLU A 106 -2.80 -1.55 8.47
CA GLU A 106 -2.87 -1.98 9.88
C GLU A 106 -1.56 -1.75 10.63
N LEU A 107 -0.41 -1.88 9.95
CA LEU A 107 0.89 -1.46 10.50
C LEU A 107 0.89 0.04 10.79
N ALA A 108 0.44 0.87 9.84
CA ALA A 108 0.41 2.32 10.00
C ALA A 108 -0.37 2.77 11.25
N ARG A 109 -1.49 2.10 11.58
CA ARG A 109 -2.26 2.39 12.81
C ARG A 109 -1.45 2.19 14.09
N ARG A 110 -0.49 1.27 14.10
CA ARG A 110 0.41 1.02 15.24
C ARG A 110 1.57 1.99 15.26
N LEU A 111 2.13 2.28 14.08
CA LEU A 111 3.19 3.27 13.91
C LEU A 111 2.76 4.68 14.36
N ALA A 112 1.46 4.99 14.33
CA ALA A 112 0.90 6.24 14.87
C ALA A 112 1.29 6.53 16.33
N ARG A 113 1.72 5.51 17.09
CA ARG A 113 2.12 5.60 18.50
C ARG A 113 3.64 5.69 18.69
N VAL A 114 4.43 5.53 17.63
CA VAL A 114 5.90 5.58 17.68
C VAL A 114 6.34 7.05 17.53
N PRO A 115 6.90 7.67 18.56
CA PRO A 115 7.32 9.07 18.50
C PRO A 115 8.51 9.28 17.56
N GLY A 116 8.59 10.46 16.96
CA GLY A 116 9.73 10.90 16.15
C GLY A 116 9.85 10.19 14.80
N LEU A 117 8.88 9.35 14.43
CA LEU A 117 8.94 8.56 13.22
C LEU A 117 8.71 9.42 11.98
N THR A 118 9.46 9.17 10.91
CA THR A 118 9.15 9.67 9.56
C THR A 118 8.65 8.51 8.70
N VAL A 119 7.44 8.59 8.18
CA VAL A 119 6.84 7.57 7.31
C VAL A 119 6.69 8.11 5.89
N VAL A 120 7.41 7.49 4.96
CA VAL A 120 7.29 7.75 3.53
C VAL A 120 6.32 6.72 2.94
N THR A 121 5.28 7.17 2.24
CA THR A 121 4.27 6.24 1.70
C THR A 121 3.69 6.68 0.37
N ASN A 122 3.41 5.72 -0.50
CA ASN A 122 2.58 5.93 -1.68
C ASN A 122 1.10 5.61 -1.42
N SER A 123 0.71 5.25 -0.20
CA SER A 123 -0.64 4.80 0.10
C SER A 123 -1.46 5.88 0.78
N LEU A 124 -2.61 6.21 0.17
CA LEU A 124 -3.58 7.10 0.79
C LEU A 124 -4.13 6.52 2.10
N LEU A 125 -4.25 5.19 2.20
CA LEU A 125 -4.76 4.51 3.39
C LEU A 125 -3.79 4.58 4.56
N VAL A 126 -2.49 4.40 4.30
CA VAL A 126 -1.43 4.57 5.29
C VAL A 126 -1.38 6.01 5.77
N ALA A 127 -1.38 6.97 4.83
CA ALA A 127 -1.39 8.39 5.17
C ALA A 127 -2.63 8.77 6.00
N GLN A 128 -3.81 8.27 5.64
CA GLN A 128 -5.04 8.49 6.40
C GLN A 128 -4.95 7.88 7.81
N ALA A 129 -4.36 6.69 7.97
CA ALA A 129 -4.18 6.08 9.28
C ALA A 129 -3.25 6.88 10.20
N LEU A 130 -2.32 7.65 9.61
CA LEU A 130 -1.34 8.48 10.32
C LEU A 130 -1.72 9.97 10.37
N ALA A 131 -2.81 10.40 9.73
CA ALA A 131 -3.15 11.81 9.56
C ALA A 131 -3.34 12.59 10.88
N HIS A 132 -3.63 11.90 11.98
CA HIS A 132 -3.79 12.49 13.31
C HIS A 132 -2.66 12.11 14.29
N ALA A 133 -1.60 11.46 13.79
CA ALA A 133 -0.44 11.09 14.57
C ALA A 133 0.52 12.28 14.69
N ASN A 134 0.27 13.17 15.66
CA ASN A 134 1.02 14.43 15.83
C ASN A 134 2.53 14.27 16.11
N ARG A 135 3.01 13.03 16.30
CA ARG A 135 4.42 12.70 16.56
C ARG A 135 5.06 11.90 15.43
N VAL A 136 4.35 11.75 14.31
CA VAL A 136 4.82 11.06 13.10
C VAL A 136 4.76 12.04 11.95
N GLU A 137 5.89 12.25 11.29
CA GLU A 137 5.94 12.99 10.03
C GLU A 137 5.54 12.05 8.89
N VAL A 138 4.60 12.46 8.04
CA VAL A 138 4.13 11.65 6.92
C VAL A 138 4.49 12.33 5.61
N VAL A 139 5.36 11.69 4.84
CA VAL A 139 5.73 12.12 3.49
C VAL A 139 5.01 11.24 2.48
N MET A 140 4.06 11.81 1.76
CA MET A 140 3.38 11.09 0.68
C MET A 140 4.11 11.28 -0.64
N THR A 141 4.24 10.21 -1.43
CA THR A 141 4.74 10.33 -2.81
C THR A 141 3.78 11.16 -3.65
N GLY A 142 4.27 11.80 -4.72
CA GLY A 142 3.39 12.35 -5.76
C GLY A 142 2.73 11.26 -6.62
N GLY A 143 2.15 11.67 -7.76
CA GLY A 143 1.65 10.75 -8.79
C GLY A 143 0.13 10.69 -8.93
N THR A 144 -0.36 9.64 -9.58
CA THR A 144 -1.78 9.42 -9.89
C THR A 144 -2.39 8.42 -8.92
N LEU A 145 -3.54 8.76 -8.32
CA LEU A 145 -4.26 7.85 -7.43
C LEU A 145 -4.92 6.72 -8.21
N ARG A 146 -4.55 5.49 -7.89
CA ARG A 146 -5.21 4.27 -8.35
C ARG A 146 -6.27 3.84 -7.32
N GLY A 147 -7.54 3.99 -7.70
CA GLY A 147 -8.66 3.74 -6.79
C GLY A 147 -8.82 2.29 -6.32
N SER A 148 -8.33 1.30 -7.07
CA SER A 148 -8.51 -0.12 -6.73
C SER A 148 -7.80 -0.55 -5.44
N ASN A 149 -6.64 0.05 -5.14
CA ASN A 149 -5.86 -0.21 -3.92
C ASN A 149 -5.47 1.07 -3.15
N TYR A 150 -6.00 2.23 -3.56
CA TYR A 150 -5.73 3.54 -2.97
C TYR A 150 -4.23 3.89 -2.89
N ALA A 151 -3.49 3.52 -3.94
CA ALA A 151 -2.06 3.79 -4.08
C ALA A 151 -1.79 4.88 -5.11
N LEU A 152 -0.80 5.74 -4.85
CA LEU A 152 -0.25 6.71 -5.79
C LEU A 152 0.78 6.01 -6.66
N VAL A 153 0.62 6.14 -7.97
CA VAL A 153 1.43 5.44 -8.97
C VAL A 153 1.89 6.37 -10.10
N GLY A 154 2.83 5.86 -10.91
CA GLY A 154 3.37 6.55 -12.09
C GLY A 154 4.64 7.35 -11.79
N SER A 155 5.17 8.00 -12.82
CA SER A 155 6.50 8.64 -12.78
C SER A 155 6.66 9.67 -11.66
N GLY A 156 5.62 10.44 -11.34
CA GLY A 156 5.66 11.39 -10.22
C GLY A 156 5.87 10.71 -8.86
N ALA A 157 5.30 9.52 -8.66
CA ALA A 157 5.52 8.74 -7.44
C ALA A 157 6.95 8.21 -7.39
N GLU A 158 7.44 7.65 -8.49
CA GLU A 158 8.80 7.10 -8.61
C GLU A 158 9.87 8.17 -8.42
N GLN A 159 9.70 9.35 -9.03
CA GLN A 159 10.62 10.48 -8.89
C GLN A 159 10.67 11.01 -7.47
N SER A 160 9.54 11.02 -6.74
CA SER A 160 9.50 11.44 -5.34
C SER A 160 10.34 10.55 -4.42
N LEU A 161 10.65 9.32 -4.85
CA LEU A 161 11.44 8.35 -4.10
C LEU A 161 12.93 8.40 -4.45
N GLN A 162 13.32 9.13 -5.51
CA GLN A 162 14.72 9.23 -5.92
C GLN A 162 15.55 10.02 -4.89
N GLY A 163 16.71 9.48 -4.54
CA GLY A 163 17.61 10.10 -3.54
C GLY A 163 17.17 9.91 -2.09
N LEU A 164 16.02 9.30 -1.85
CA LEU A 164 15.54 8.96 -0.51
C LEU A 164 16.34 7.78 0.05
N ARG A 165 16.67 7.84 1.34
CA ARG A 165 17.25 6.74 2.08
C ARG A 165 16.51 6.56 3.39
N VAL A 166 15.97 5.37 3.59
CA VAL A 166 15.29 4.94 4.82
C VAL A 166 15.94 3.67 5.33
N SER A 167 15.77 3.40 6.61
CA SER A 167 16.25 2.15 7.22
C SER A 167 15.50 0.95 6.67
N ARG A 168 14.16 1.02 6.58
CA ARG A 168 13.31 -0.14 6.27
C ARG A 168 12.18 0.20 5.31
N ALA A 169 11.87 -0.74 4.41
CA ALA A 169 10.65 -0.73 3.61
C ALA A 169 9.72 -1.85 4.04
N PHE A 170 8.49 -1.50 4.45
CA PHE A 170 7.41 -2.44 4.73
C PHE A 170 6.49 -2.54 3.52
N LEU A 171 6.53 -3.68 2.83
CA LEU A 171 5.79 -3.89 1.58
C LEU A 171 4.85 -5.09 1.68
N SER A 172 3.74 -5.03 0.97
CA SER A 172 2.80 -6.15 0.85
C SER A 172 2.43 -6.35 -0.61
N GLY A 173 2.25 -7.62 -1.00
CA GLY A 173 1.95 -8.01 -2.36
C GLY A 173 0.61 -8.73 -2.48
N SER A 174 0.34 -9.20 -3.70
CA SER A 174 -0.78 -10.11 -4.00
C SER A 174 -0.34 -11.59 -4.04
N GLY A 175 0.96 -11.85 -3.97
CA GLY A 175 1.53 -13.19 -3.92
C GLY A 175 3.01 -13.16 -3.55
N LEU A 176 3.50 -14.23 -2.95
CA LEU A 176 4.89 -14.42 -2.55
C LEU A 176 5.29 -15.89 -2.79
N THR A 177 6.37 -16.10 -3.53
CA THR A 177 6.99 -17.43 -3.69
C THR A 177 8.48 -17.35 -3.40
N ALA A 178 9.10 -18.45 -2.97
CA ALA A 178 10.54 -18.51 -2.80
C ALA A 178 11.30 -18.33 -4.13
N GLU A 179 10.74 -18.83 -5.23
CA GLU A 179 11.36 -18.72 -6.56
C GLU A 179 11.44 -17.27 -7.06
N ARG A 180 10.35 -16.50 -6.89
CA ARG A 180 10.19 -15.19 -7.54
C ARG A 180 10.08 -14.02 -6.58
N GLY A 181 9.91 -14.27 -5.29
CA GLY A 181 9.71 -13.22 -4.29
C GLY A 181 8.32 -12.60 -4.38
N LEU A 182 8.21 -11.34 -3.94
CA LEU A 182 6.94 -10.63 -3.86
C LEU A 182 6.44 -10.23 -5.26
N SER A 183 5.15 -10.39 -5.48
CA SER A 183 4.50 -10.05 -6.75
C SER A 183 3.17 -9.31 -6.60
N THR A 184 2.82 -8.57 -7.64
CA THR A 184 1.52 -7.90 -7.80
C THR A 184 0.99 -8.04 -9.22
N SER A 185 -0.30 -7.82 -9.42
CA SER A 185 -0.96 -7.94 -10.73
C SER A 185 -1.01 -6.65 -11.54
N ASN A 186 -0.43 -5.55 -11.03
CA ASN A 186 -0.41 -4.26 -11.70
C ASN A 186 1.02 -3.74 -11.92
N MET A 187 1.36 -3.40 -13.16
CA MET A 187 2.69 -2.90 -13.53
C MET A 187 3.04 -1.56 -12.87
N LEU A 188 2.08 -0.64 -12.74
CA LEU A 188 2.33 0.68 -12.15
C LEU A 188 2.59 0.56 -10.64
N SER A 189 1.82 -0.27 -9.93
CA SER A 189 2.10 -0.61 -8.53
C SER A 189 3.48 -1.27 -8.41
N ALA A 190 3.79 -2.22 -9.29
CA ALA A 190 5.08 -2.91 -9.27
C ALA A 190 6.26 -1.96 -9.46
N SER A 191 6.12 -0.97 -10.35
CA SER A 191 7.16 0.04 -10.60
C SER A 191 7.44 0.88 -9.36
N VAL A 192 6.38 1.36 -8.68
CA VAL A 192 6.54 2.12 -7.44
C VAL A 192 7.06 1.25 -6.30
N ASP A 193 6.58 0.02 -6.13
CA ASP A 193 7.09 -0.89 -5.11
C ASP A 193 8.59 -1.16 -5.26
N ARG A 194 9.09 -1.29 -6.50
CA ARG A 194 10.54 -1.37 -6.75
C ARG A 194 11.26 -0.09 -6.36
N ALA A 195 10.71 1.08 -6.65
CA ALA A 195 11.31 2.34 -6.21
C ALA A 195 11.33 2.46 -4.67
N LEU A 196 10.29 1.98 -3.99
CA LEU A 196 10.22 1.89 -2.52
C LEU A 196 11.31 0.96 -1.96
N VAL A 197 11.52 -0.21 -2.59
CA VAL A 197 12.62 -1.13 -2.26
C VAL A 197 13.98 -0.45 -2.37
N GLN A 198 14.24 0.25 -3.47
CA GLN A 198 15.55 0.87 -3.72
C GLN A 198 15.91 1.96 -2.71
N ALA A 199 14.90 2.57 -2.07
CA ALA A 199 15.10 3.60 -1.07
C ALA A 199 15.49 3.04 0.32
N ALA A 200 15.28 1.75 0.57
CA ALA A 200 15.48 1.15 1.89
C ALA A 200 16.76 0.33 2.02
N ALA A 201 17.32 0.28 3.23
CA ALA A 201 18.44 -0.60 3.56
C ALA A 201 17.99 -2.05 3.84
N GLU A 202 16.84 -2.23 4.50
CA GLU A 202 16.22 -3.54 4.73
C GLU A 202 14.82 -3.59 4.12
N VAL A 203 14.48 -4.73 3.52
CA VAL A 203 13.13 -4.97 2.99
C VAL A 203 12.39 -5.97 3.85
N VAL A 204 11.28 -5.53 4.43
CA VAL A 204 10.37 -6.33 5.24
C VAL A 204 9.09 -6.56 4.47
N VAL A 205 8.84 -7.81 4.10
CA VAL A 205 7.61 -8.22 3.44
C VAL A 205 6.56 -8.60 4.48
N LEU A 206 5.36 -8.07 4.33
CA LEU A 206 4.19 -8.41 5.14
C LEU A 206 3.22 -9.21 4.28
N ALA A 207 3.08 -10.50 4.55
CA ALA A 207 2.19 -11.38 3.80
C ALA A 207 1.48 -12.34 4.74
N ASP A 208 0.17 -12.46 4.59
CA ASP A 208 -0.59 -13.52 5.26
C ASP A 208 -0.39 -14.86 4.53
N HIS A 209 -0.70 -15.97 5.21
CA HIS A 209 -0.51 -17.32 4.68
C HIS A 209 -1.20 -17.52 3.32
N THR A 210 -2.31 -16.83 3.05
CA THR A 210 -3.06 -16.95 1.79
C THR A 210 -2.27 -16.45 0.57
N LYS A 211 -1.25 -15.63 0.78
CA LYS A 211 -0.37 -15.11 -0.28
C LYS A 211 0.84 -16.02 -0.55
N LEU A 212 1.16 -16.93 0.36
CA LEU A 212 2.30 -17.83 0.24
C LEU A 212 2.07 -18.86 -0.87
N GLY A 213 3.08 -19.04 -1.70
CA GLY A 213 3.06 -19.88 -2.90
C GLY A 213 2.26 -19.30 -4.06
N THR A 214 1.64 -18.13 -3.90
CA THR A 214 0.85 -17.48 -4.95
C THR A 214 1.75 -16.60 -5.79
N ASP A 215 1.69 -16.79 -7.11
CA ASP A 215 2.41 -15.96 -8.06
C ASP A 215 1.44 -15.10 -8.89
N THR A 216 1.82 -13.86 -9.14
CA THR A 216 1.04 -12.88 -9.90
C THR A 216 1.87 -12.23 -10.99
N MET A 217 1.28 -11.37 -11.82
CA MET A 217 1.85 -11.02 -13.13
C MET A 217 3.21 -10.29 -13.09
N PHE A 218 3.46 -9.44 -12.08
CA PHE A 218 4.64 -8.58 -12.01
C PHE A 218 5.41 -8.78 -10.71
N GLN A 219 6.69 -9.12 -10.79
CA GLN A 219 7.58 -9.19 -9.64
C GLN A 219 7.86 -7.79 -9.11
N THR A 220 7.76 -7.59 -7.80
CA THR A 220 8.03 -6.32 -7.12
C THR A 220 9.31 -6.38 -6.31
N VAL A 221 9.49 -7.44 -5.52
CA VAL A 221 10.68 -7.65 -4.68
C VAL A 221 11.25 -9.03 -4.97
N PRO A 222 12.43 -9.14 -5.62
CA PRO A 222 13.15 -10.40 -5.75
C PRO A 222 13.47 -11.03 -4.38
N THR A 223 13.48 -12.36 -4.28
CA THR A 223 13.64 -13.07 -2.99
C THR A 223 14.95 -12.73 -2.29
N ASP A 224 16.04 -12.59 -3.04
CA ASP A 224 17.39 -12.26 -2.56
C ASP A 224 17.48 -10.86 -1.92
N VAL A 225 16.53 -9.98 -2.20
CA VAL A 225 16.44 -8.64 -1.61
C VAL A 225 15.57 -8.63 -0.34
N ILE A 226 14.77 -9.68 -0.09
CA ILE A 226 13.89 -9.76 1.07
C ILE A 226 14.72 -10.08 2.32
N THR A 227 14.90 -9.09 3.20
CA THR A 227 15.60 -9.29 4.48
C THR A 227 14.76 -10.11 5.45
N ARG A 228 13.46 -9.79 5.55
CA ARG A 228 12.54 -10.41 6.50
C ARG A 228 11.15 -10.61 5.90
N LEU A 229 10.53 -11.74 6.19
CA LEU A 229 9.10 -11.97 6.02
C LEU A 229 8.42 -11.96 7.39
N VAL A 230 7.37 -11.15 7.53
CA VAL A 230 6.42 -11.24 8.64
C VAL A 230 5.11 -11.85 8.13
N THR A 231 4.73 -12.98 8.70
CA THR A 231 3.52 -13.75 8.36
C THR A 231 2.72 -14.11 9.59
N ASP A 232 1.45 -14.45 9.43
CA ASP A 232 0.66 -15.14 10.45
C ASP A 232 0.99 -16.63 10.46
N GLU A 233 0.57 -17.33 11.52
CA GLU A 233 0.69 -18.78 11.63
C GLU A 233 -0.22 -19.48 10.60
N PRO A 234 0.36 -20.19 9.61
CA PRO A 234 -0.45 -20.88 8.61
C PRO A 234 -1.32 -21.96 9.24
N PRO A 235 -2.52 -22.23 8.72
CA PRO A 235 -3.31 -23.39 9.14
C PRO A 235 -2.51 -24.68 9.02
N ALA A 236 -2.62 -25.59 9.98
CA ALA A 236 -1.83 -26.83 10.03
C ALA A 236 -1.96 -27.74 8.78
N HIS A 237 -2.98 -27.54 7.97
CA HIS A 237 -3.23 -28.29 6.73
C HIS A 237 -2.76 -27.56 5.46
N ASP A 238 -2.19 -26.36 5.58
CA ASP A 238 -1.68 -25.59 4.44
C ASP A 238 -0.21 -25.97 4.15
N GLU A 239 -0.02 -27.15 3.53
CA GLU A 239 1.31 -27.66 3.16
C GLU A 239 2.04 -26.73 2.18
N ARG A 240 1.28 -26.00 1.35
CA ARG A 240 1.85 -25.03 0.40
C ARG A 240 2.49 -23.87 1.14
N ALA A 241 1.78 -23.25 2.08
CA ALA A 241 2.33 -22.18 2.90
C ALA A 241 3.59 -22.65 3.66
N ALA A 242 3.54 -23.83 4.27
CA ALA A 242 4.67 -24.39 5.00
C ALA A 242 5.90 -24.63 4.10
N THR A 243 5.69 -25.19 2.91
CA THR A 243 6.77 -25.45 1.93
C THR A 243 7.44 -24.15 1.48
N GLU A 244 6.65 -23.11 1.22
CA GLU A 244 7.15 -21.81 0.78
C GLU A 244 7.91 -21.07 1.88
N LEU A 245 7.45 -21.16 3.14
CA LEU A 245 8.20 -20.61 4.27
C LEU A 245 9.57 -21.29 4.43
N GLN A 246 9.62 -22.62 4.30
CA GLN A 246 10.88 -23.34 4.35
C GLN A 246 11.81 -22.92 3.20
N ALA A 247 11.30 -22.87 1.97
CA ALA A 247 12.09 -22.48 0.81
C ALA A 247 12.59 -21.02 0.88
N LEU A 248 11.80 -20.10 1.45
CA LEU A 248 12.23 -18.73 1.72
C LEU A 248 13.35 -18.67 2.77
N ALA A 249 13.21 -19.46 3.85
CA ALA A 249 14.23 -19.56 4.88
C ALA A 249 15.55 -20.14 4.34
N ASP A 250 15.47 -21.15 3.47
CA ASP A 250 16.63 -21.76 2.80
C ASP A 250 17.38 -20.76 1.90
N GLN A 251 16.69 -19.73 1.40
CA GLN A 251 17.29 -18.61 0.66
C GLN A 251 17.80 -17.47 1.57
N GLY A 252 17.76 -17.64 2.88
CA GLY A 252 18.28 -16.67 3.86
C GLY A 252 17.29 -15.60 4.29
N VAL A 253 16.01 -15.69 3.90
CA VAL A 253 14.98 -14.76 4.36
C VAL A 253 14.68 -15.03 5.84
N GLN A 254 14.74 -13.99 6.68
CA GLN A 254 14.39 -14.15 8.09
C GLN A 254 12.87 -14.24 8.26
N ILE A 255 12.36 -15.36 8.76
CA ILE A 255 10.93 -15.57 8.94
C ILE A 255 10.52 -15.20 10.37
N ALA A 256 9.51 -14.35 10.49
CA ALA A 256 8.91 -13.97 11.75
C ALA A 256 7.41 -14.28 11.71
N VAL A 257 6.97 -15.22 12.55
CA VAL A 257 5.58 -15.69 12.58
C VAL A 257 4.85 -15.01 13.73
N ALA A 258 3.76 -14.32 13.41
CA ALA A 258 2.89 -13.67 14.38
C ALA A 258 1.92 -14.70 14.97
N GLY A 259 2.04 -14.95 16.27
CA GLY A 259 1.13 -15.86 16.99
C GLY A 259 -0.25 -15.24 17.25
N PRO A 260 -1.27 -16.06 17.50
CA PRO A 260 -2.60 -15.59 17.87
C PRO A 260 -2.57 -14.97 19.28
N GLY A 261 -2.42 -13.65 19.36
CA GLY A 261 -2.70 -12.84 20.55
C GLY A 261 -1.52 -12.60 21.50
N ALA A 262 -0.65 -11.65 21.16
CA ALA A 262 0.17 -10.93 22.13
C ALA A 262 -0.41 -9.52 22.38
N GLY A 263 -1.66 -9.47 22.83
CA GLY A 263 -2.24 -8.27 23.42
C GLY A 263 -1.96 -8.24 24.92
N SER A 264 -1.18 -7.25 25.37
CA SER A 264 -0.98 -6.85 26.77
C SER A 264 -0.51 -7.95 27.75
N GLY A 265 0.81 -8.05 27.93
CA GLY A 265 1.44 -8.67 29.09
C GLY A 265 2.65 -7.83 29.50
N SER A 266 2.45 -7.00 30.52
CA SER A 266 3.49 -6.25 31.23
C SER A 266 4.70 -7.14 31.57
N GLY A 267 5.89 -6.56 31.48
CA GLY A 267 7.14 -7.26 31.67
C GLY A 267 7.29 -8.02 32.98
N SER A 268 8.09 -9.07 32.91
CA SER A 268 8.90 -9.52 34.03
C SER A 268 10.22 -9.99 33.45
N GLY A 269 11.23 -9.12 33.56
CA GLY A 269 12.61 -9.52 33.42
C GLY A 269 12.93 -10.57 34.48
N GLY A 270 13.35 -11.75 34.03
CA GLY A 270 13.91 -12.79 34.89
C GLY A 270 15.40 -12.85 34.65
N ALA A 271 16.19 -12.11 35.43
CA ALA A 271 17.61 -12.33 35.55
C ALA A 271 18.10 -12.04 36.98
N VAL A 272 18.38 -13.14 37.68
CA VAL A 272 19.58 -13.41 38.51
C VAL A 272 19.72 -12.70 39.86
N GLY A 273 19.67 -13.51 40.93
CA GLY A 273 20.81 -13.82 41.80
C GLY A 273 21.64 -12.68 42.44
N ALA A 274 21.50 -12.63 43.77
CA ALA A 274 22.55 -12.53 44.81
C ALA A 274 23.47 -11.28 44.94
N ASP A 275 23.55 -10.90 46.22
CA ASP A 275 24.64 -10.24 46.97
C ASP A 275 24.85 -8.71 46.95
N GLY A 276 24.90 -8.15 48.17
CA GLY A 276 26.04 -7.30 48.54
C GLY A 276 25.82 -5.88 49.08
N GLY A 277 25.09 -5.70 50.19
CA GLY A 277 25.42 -4.70 51.24
C GLY A 277 25.27 -3.17 50.95
N PRO A 278 25.24 -2.32 52.00
CA PRO A 278 24.52 -1.04 51.96
C PRO A 278 25.42 0.21 52.04
N ALA A 279 25.04 1.32 51.38
CA ALA A 279 25.50 2.65 51.79
C ALA A 279 24.67 3.82 51.22
N VAL A 280 24.16 4.65 52.14
CA VAL A 280 24.20 6.13 52.11
C VAL A 280 23.09 6.89 51.36
N ARG A 281 22.32 7.64 52.16
CA ARG A 281 21.38 8.71 51.81
C ARG A 281 22.11 9.90 51.15
N PRO A 282 21.41 10.79 50.42
CA PRO A 282 21.06 12.04 51.08
C PRO A 282 19.69 12.65 50.69
N SER A 283 19.13 13.39 51.64
CA SER A 283 18.21 14.52 51.47
C SER A 283 18.54 15.43 52.66
N PRO A 284 18.52 16.78 52.52
CA PRO A 284 17.22 17.45 52.48
C PRO A 284 17.13 18.74 51.64
N ARG A 285 15.89 18.95 51.18
CA ARG A 285 15.09 20.18 51.13
C ARG A 285 15.79 21.52 51.44
N LEU A 286 15.58 22.49 50.54
CA LEU A 286 15.44 23.92 50.84
C LEU A 286 14.44 24.55 49.86
N GLY A 287 13.35 25.11 50.40
CA GLY A 287 12.66 26.30 49.89
C GLY A 287 12.62 27.33 51.04
N PRO A 288 11.90 28.47 50.97
CA PRO A 288 10.99 28.95 49.92
C PRO A 288 11.18 30.45 49.56
N GLY A 289 10.36 30.96 48.62
CA GLY A 289 10.13 32.39 48.34
C GLY A 289 9.91 32.63 46.85
N GLY A 290 8.90 33.34 46.33
CA GLY A 290 7.90 34.23 46.90
C GLY A 290 7.65 35.36 45.87
N GLY A 291 6.38 35.62 45.50
CA GLY A 291 5.94 36.73 44.64
C GLY A 291 5.97 36.41 43.13
N GLY A 292 4.94 36.61 42.30
CA GLY A 292 3.75 37.45 42.41
C GLY A 292 3.89 38.70 41.54
N HIS A 293 3.54 38.65 40.25
CA HIS A 293 2.94 39.75 39.48
C HIS A 293 2.68 39.37 38.00
N ALA A 294 1.42 39.51 37.57
CA ALA A 294 1.06 39.94 36.21
C ALA A 294 1.09 41.50 36.21
N PRO A 295 1.23 42.21 35.07
CA PRO A 295 0.12 42.32 34.09
C PRO A 295 0.61 42.55 32.63
N GLY A 296 -0.32 42.75 31.69
CA GLY A 296 -0.04 43.55 30.50
C GLY A 296 -0.69 43.09 29.21
N ARG A 297 -1.80 43.77 28.84
CA ARG A 297 -2.41 43.76 27.51
C ARG A 297 -1.60 44.65 26.55
N GLY A 298 -1.55 44.26 25.28
CA GLY A 298 -1.25 45.07 24.08
C GLY A 298 -1.24 44.13 22.88
N ALA A 299 -2.24 44.08 22.00
CA ALA A 299 -2.66 45.07 21.00
C ALA A 299 -1.56 45.38 19.99
N GLU A 300 -1.58 44.70 18.84
CA GLU A 300 -1.11 45.16 17.51
C GLU A 300 -1.56 44.12 16.47
N GLU A 301 -2.57 44.46 15.66
CA GLU A 301 -2.46 44.82 14.23
C GLU A 301 -2.48 43.62 13.28
N GLY A 302 -3.70 43.20 12.91
CA GLY A 302 -3.96 42.26 11.81
C GLY A 302 -4.45 43.00 10.57
N MET A 303 -3.60 43.02 9.53
CA MET A 303 -3.94 43.47 8.18
C MET A 303 -4.98 42.55 7.48
N PRO A 304 -5.71 43.05 6.48
CA PRO A 304 -6.95 42.44 5.99
C PRO A 304 -6.76 41.36 4.91
N LEU A 305 -7.72 40.43 4.88
CA LEU A 305 -7.92 39.38 3.89
C LEU A 305 -8.18 39.96 2.47
N PRO A 306 -7.68 39.35 1.37
CA PRO A 306 -8.08 39.73 0.02
C PRO A 306 -9.48 39.23 -0.33
N GLY A 307 -10.37 40.17 -0.60
CA GLY A 307 -11.71 39.96 -1.11
C GLY A 307 -11.77 39.54 -2.58
N GLN A 308 -12.85 38.83 -2.87
CA GLN A 308 -13.33 38.45 -4.19
C GLN A 308 -13.48 39.66 -5.13
N ARG A 309 -13.10 39.52 -6.41
CA ARG A 309 -13.51 40.45 -7.46
C ARG A 309 -14.62 39.85 -8.32
N ARG A 310 -15.73 40.59 -8.37
CA ARG A 310 -16.90 40.41 -9.23
C ARG A 310 -16.61 40.81 -10.69
N ALA A 311 -17.47 40.27 -11.55
CA ALA A 311 -17.53 40.39 -13.00
C ALA A 311 -18.12 41.71 -13.55
N HIS A 312 -17.96 41.85 -14.89
CA HIS A 312 -18.75 42.58 -15.93
C HIS A 312 -18.00 43.69 -16.70
N PRO A 313 -18.40 44.07 -17.96
CA PRO A 313 -19.31 43.43 -18.95
C PRO A 313 -18.78 43.38 -20.43
N GLN A 314 -19.62 42.83 -21.33
CA GLN A 314 -19.57 42.67 -22.81
C GLN A 314 -19.37 44.00 -23.57
N GLY A 315 -18.68 44.16 -24.72
CA GLY A 315 -18.74 43.58 -26.10
C GLY A 315 -18.56 44.76 -27.12
N PRO A 316 -18.71 44.67 -28.47
CA PRO A 316 -18.44 43.63 -29.47
C PRO A 316 -17.48 44.08 -30.62
N GLY A 317 -17.07 43.17 -31.53
CA GLY A 317 -16.81 43.52 -32.94
C GLY A 317 -15.45 43.14 -33.56
N GLY A 318 -15.50 42.39 -34.67
CA GLY A 318 -14.52 42.46 -35.77
C GLY A 318 -13.59 41.26 -35.96
N GLY A 319 -13.91 40.38 -36.94
CA GLY A 319 -12.93 39.48 -37.57
C GLY A 319 -11.90 40.24 -38.44
N PRO A 320 -10.98 39.57 -39.16
CA PRO A 320 -11.34 38.53 -40.14
C PRO A 320 -10.44 37.27 -40.17
N GLN A 321 -10.97 36.25 -40.85
CA GLN A 321 -10.33 35.00 -41.28
C GLN A 321 -9.28 35.26 -42.38
N LEU A 322 -8.35 34.31 -42.60
CA LEU A 322 -8.27 33.46 -43.82
C LEU A 322 -6.94 32.67 -43.95
N ARG A 323 -7.09 31.37 -44.22
CA ARG A 323 -6.32 30.45 -45.11
C ARG A 323 -4.82 30.22 -44.82
N GLY A 324 -4.26 29.01 -45.01
CA GLY A 324 -4.76 27.89 -45.81
C GLY A 324 -3.95 26.59 -45.66
N THR A 325 -4.48 25.60 -46.36
CA THR A 325 -4.18 24.17 -46.46
C THR A 325 -3.02 23.82 -47.42
N VAL A 326 -2.16 22.87 -46.99
CA VAL A 326 -1.51 21.68 -47.65
C VAL A 326 -0.94 21.83 -49.09
N PRO A 327 0.18 21.16 -49.45
CA PRO A 327 0.11 19.76 -49.92
C PRO A 327 1.26 18.81 -49.51
N LEU A 328 0.96 17.51 -49.59
CA LEU A 328 1.90 16.38 -49.65
C LEU A 328 2.84 16.48 -50.86
N VAL A 329 4.06 15.94 -50.72
CA VAL A 329 4.88 15.46 -51.83
C VAL A 329 5.49 14.10 -51.43
N GLU A 330 5.19 13.09 -52.24
CA GLU A 330 5.89 11.80 -52.31
C GLU A 330 7.32 12.00 -52.83
N GLN A 331 8.30 11.29 -52.26
CA GLN A 331 9.43 10.81 -53.04
C GLN A 331 10.01 9.50 -52.48
N GLN A 332 10.22 8.58 -53.42
CA GLN A 332 10.74 7.22 -53.29
C GLN A 332 12.23 7.20 -52.91
N GLY A 333 12.69 6.12 -52.27
CA GLY A 333 14.13 5.82 -52.15
C GLY A 333 14.40 4.65 -51.21
N GLY A 334 14.84 3.51 -51.76
CA GLY A 334 14.94 2.23 -51.06
C GLY A 334 16.13 2.06 -50.11
N GLY A 335 16.17 0.93 -49.40
CA GLY A 335 17.32 0.59 -48.56
C GLY A 335 17.10 -0.50 -47.51
N ARG A 336 17.09 -1.75 -47.99
CA ARG A 336 17.26 -3.07 -47.34
C ARG A 336 17.42 -3.19 -45.80
N VAL A 337 16.60 -4.11 -45.30
CA VAL A 337 16.72 -4.94 -44.09
C VAL A 337 18.04 -5.73 -44.06
N ALA A 338 18.68 -5.80 -42.90
CA ALA A 338 19.68 -6.83 -42.58
C ALA A 338 19.35 -7.47 -41.23
N ASP A 339 19.04 -8.77 -41.29
CA ASP A 339 18.87 -9.71 -40.19
C ASP A 339 20.14 -9.86 -39.35
N LEU A 340 19.97 -9.98 -38.03
CA LEU A 340 20.96 -10.56 -37.12
C LEU A 340 20.26 -11.53 -36.16
N ALA A 341 20.26 -12.80 -36.52
CA ALA A 341 20.00 -13.92 -35.63
C ALA A 341 21.32 -14.36 -34.95
N PRO A 342 21.33 -14.72 -33.65
CA PRO A 342 22.51 -15.29 -33.01
C PRO A 342 22.58 -16.81 -33.21
N ARG A 343 23.78 -17.27 -33.58
CA ARG A 343 24.16 -18.69 -33.70
C ARG A 343 24.34 -19.32 -32.32
N ARG A 344 23.87 -20.58 -32.21
CA ARG A 344 24.25 -21.55 -31.18
C ARG A 344 25.77 -21.75 -31.11
N ARG A 345 26.32 -21.81 -29.89
CA ARG A 345 27.17 -22.89 -29.38
C ARG A 345 27.02 -22.96 -27.88
#